data_AF-A0AAD8A1Z0-F1
#
_entry.id   AF-A0AAD8A1Z0-F1
#
_cell.length_a   1.000
_cell.length_b   1.000
_cell.length_c   1.000
_cell.angle_alpha   90.00
_cell.angle_beta   90.00
_cell.angle_gamma   90.00
#
_symmetry.space_group_name_H-M   'P 1'
#
loop_
_entity.id
_entity.type
_entity.pdbx_description
1 polymer ?
#
loop_
_entity_poly.entity_id
_entity_poly.type
_entity_poly.pdbx_seq_one_letter_code
_entity_poly.pdbx_strand_id
1 'polypeptide(L)' 'NLDSRTLFSASRVSRSWLALCRSDSVLKARLKIELRRQRIQRIRPPRVEVRRDTQNVYQPFTYLNGLQQNHVTFIT' A
#
# COMPACT_ATOMS: atom_id res chain seq x y z
N ASN A 1 16.71 1.93 13.19
CA ASN A 1 15.91 3.10 12.77
C ASN A 1 14.64 2.57 12.15
N LEU A 2 13.46 2.80 12.73
CA LEU A 2 12.18 2.30 12.16
C LEU A 2 11.80 3.14 10.92
N ASP A 3 11.23 2.49 9.91
CA ASP A 3 10.66 3.17 8.75
C ASP A 3 9.34 3.87 9.11
N SER A 4 8.94 4.86 8.31
CA SER A 4 7.78 5.73 8.62
C SER A 4 6.46 4.96 8.74
N ARG A 5 6.27 3.84 8.02
CA ARG A 5 5.04 3.04 8.09
C ARG A 5 4.99 2.21 9.36
N THR A 6 6.09 1.59 9.75
CA THR A 6 6.17 0.84 11.01
C THR A 6 6.03 1.77 12.20
N LEU A 7 6.67 2.93 12.16
CA LEU A 7 6.53 3.98 13.18
C LEU A 7 5.06 4.46 13.30
N PHE A 8 4.40 4.69 12.17
CA PHE A 8 2.98 5.03 12.13
C PHE A 8 2.10 3.95 12.75
N SER A 9 2.34 2.69 12.40
CA SER A 9 1.61 1.55 12.94
C SER A 9 1.81 1.44 14.46
N ALA A 10 3.05 1.52 14.95
CA ALA A 10 3.35 1.50 16.38
C ALA A 10 2.65 2.63 17.15
N SER A 11 2.61 3.85 16.59
CA SER A 11 1.93 4.99 17.20
C SER A 11 0.41 4.81 17.34
N ARG A 12 -0.20 3.92 16.55
CA ARG A 12 -1.64 3.62 16.63
C ARG A 12 -1.96 2.50 17.61
N VAL A 13 -0.98 1.66 17.96
CA VAL A 13 -1.16 0.49 18.84
C VAL A 13 -1.08 0.88 20.32
N SER A 14 -0.30 1.90 20.68
CA SER A 14 -0.14 2.32 22.09
C SER A 14 -0.03 3.82 22.25
N ARG A 15 -0.66 4.33 23.32
CA ARG A 15 -0.54 5.73 23.74
C ARG A 15 0.90 6.09 24.12
N SER A 16 1.65 5.15 24.70
CA SER A 16 3.06 5.36 25.07
C SER A 16 3.94 5.52 23.83
N TRP A 17 3.72 4.69 22.80
CA TRP A 17 4.40 4.83 21.51
C TRP A 17 4.05 6.15 20.83
N LEU A 18 2.79 6.57 20.89
CA LEU A 18 2.38 7.89 20.38
C LEU A 18 3.04 9.04 21.14
N ALA A 19 3.14 8.96 22.47
CA ALA A 19 3.77 9.97 23.31
C ALA A 19 5.26 10.12 22.97
N LEU A 20 5.99 9.00 22.86
CA LEU A 20 7.40 8.98 22.45
C LEU A 20 7.62 9.59 21.06
N CYS A 21 6.74 9.27 20.11
CA CYS A 21 6.85 9.86 18.78
C CYS A 21 6.48 11.36 18.76
N ARG A 22 5.77 11.87 19.75
CA ARG A 22 5.42 13.29 19.88
C ARG A 22 6.46 14.11 20.63
N SER A 23 7.22 13.48 21.54
CA SER A 23 8.30 14.12 22.29
C SER A 23 9.53 14.38 21.42
N ASP A 24 9.78 13.53 20.43
CA ASP A 24 10.86 13.72 19.45
C ASP A 24 10.35 14.48 18.21
N SER A 25 11.00 15.60 17.86
CA SER A 25 10.61 16.47 16.75
C SER A 25 10.74 15.79 15.38
N VAL A 26 11.75 14.93 15.20
CA VAL A 26 12.01 14.18 13.98
C VAL A 26 10.96 13.09 13.80
N LEU A 27 10.68 12.32 14.85
CA LEU A 27 9.63 11.28 14.81
C LEU A 27 8.24 11.90 14.57
N LYS A 28 7.97 13.05 15.20
CA LYS A 28 6.73 13.80 14.99
C LYS A 28 6.58 14.26 13.55
N ALA A 29 7.64 14.76 12.93
CA ALA A 29 7.64 15.16 11.52
C ALA A 29 7.37 13.95 10.59
N ARG A 30 8.05 12.82 10.82
CA ARG A 30 7.84 11.57 10.06
C ARG A 30 6.39 11.07 10.18
N LEU A 31 5.82 11.07 11.38
CA LEU A 31 4.41 10.71 11.60
C LEU A 31 3.44 11.62 10.84
N LYS A 32 3.67 12.95 10.88
CA LYS A 32 2.82 13.90 10.15
C LYS A 32 2.85 13.65 8.64
N ILE A 33 4.03 13.37 8.09
CA ILE A 33 4.20 13.07 6.67
C ILE A 33 3.44 11.78 6.31
N GLU A 34 3.62 10.70 7.07
CA GLU A 34 2.93 9.43 6.78
C GLU A 34 1.41 9.55 6.95
N LEU A 35 0.94 10.32 7.93
CA LEU A 35 -0.49 10.59 8.12
C LEU A 35 -1.07 11.42 6.95
N ARG A 36 -0.32 12.39 6.42
CA ARG A 36 -0.71 13.13 5.21
C ARG A 36 -0.74 12.20 4.00
N ARG A 37 0.25 11.33 3.84
CA ARG A 37 0.31 10.33 2.75
C ARG A 37 -0.89 9.38 2.79
N GLN A 38 -1.22 8.85 3.96
CA GLN A 38 -2.39 7.99 4.18
C GLN A 38 -3.70 8.71 3.83
N ARG A 39 -3.85 9.99 4.20
CA ARG A 39 -5.01 10.81 3.82
C ARG A 39 -5.12 10.98 2.31
N ILE A 40 -4.01 11.30 1.64
CA ILE A 40 -3.98 11.45 0.17
C ILE A 40 -4.37 10.14 -0.51
N GLN A 41 -3.83 9.01 -0.06
CA GLN A 41 -4.16 7.68 -0.60
C GLN A 41 -5.64 7.30 -0.40
N ARG A 42 -6.30 7.81 0.63
CA ARG A 42 -7.75 7.61 0.81
C ARG A 42 -8.59 8.47 -0.13
N ILE A 43 -8.17 9.71 -0.37
CA ILE A 43 -8.89 10.66 -1.25
C ILE A 43 -8.71 10.27 -2.72
N ARG A 44 -7.47 9.91 -3.09
CA ARG A 44 -7.10 9.48 -4.43
C ARG A 44 -6.40 8.14 -4.29
N PRO A 45 -7.15 7.03 -4.25
CA PRO A 45 -6.53 5.71 -4.27
C PRO A 45 -5.67 5.60 -5.53
N PRO A 46 -4.50 4.93 -5.45
CA PRO A 46 -3.71 4.67 -6.63
C PRO A 46 -4.58 3.96 -7.67
N ARG A 47 -4.50 4.42 -8.92
CA ARG A 47 -5.28 3.82 -10.01
C ARG A 47 -4.74 2.41 -10.23
N VAL A 48 -5.49 1.41 -9.80
CA VAL A 48 -5.16 0.01 -10.07
C VAL A 48 -5.68 -0.29 -11.47
N GLU A 49 -4.79 -0.25 -12.45
CA GLU A 49 -5.10 -0.72 -13.79
C GLU A 49 -4.85 -2.22 -13.83
N VAL A 50 -5.93 -2.99 -13.84
CA VAL A 50 -5.86 -4.43 -14.11
C VAL A 50 -5.63 -4.58 -15.60
N ARG A 51 -4.37 -4.76 -16.01
CA ARG A 51 -4.06 -5.18 -17.37
C ARG A 51 -4.55 -6.62 -17.51
N ARG A 52 -5.72 -6.79 -18.12
CA ARG A 52 -6.10 -8.09 -18.68
C ARG A 52 -5.18 -8.28 -19.87
N ASP A 53 -4.33 -9.30 -19.83
CA ASP A 53 -3.64 -9.75 -21.03
C ASP A 53 -4.71 -10.23 -22.01
N THR A 54 -5.22 -9.33 -22.85
CA THR A 54 -5.88 -9.70 -24.09
C THR A 54 -4.80 -10.23 -25.01
N GLN A 55 -4.31 -11.44 -24.69
CA GLN A 55 -3.71 -12.30 -25.68
C GLN A 55 -4.82 -12.56 -26.71
N ASN A 56 -4.71 -11.82 -27.80
CA ASN A 56 -5.46 -11.97 -29.03
C ASN A 56 -5.07 -13.31 -29.67
N VAL A 57 -5.45 -14.42 -29.03
CA VAL A 57 -5.14 -15.77 -29.50
C VAL A 57 -6.45 -16.54 -29.49
N TYR A 58 -6.91 -16.82 -30.70
CA TYR A 58 -7.87 -17.88 -30.98
C TYR A 58 -7.28 -19.19 -30.42
N GLN A 59 -7.58 -19.53 -29.16
CA GLN A 59 -7.21 -20.80 -28.56
C GLN A 59 -8.46 -21.67 -28.46
N PRO A 60 -8.48 -22.86 -29.09
CA PRO A 60 -9.54 -23.82 -28.85
C PRO A 60 -9.46 -24.28 -27.39
N PHE A 61 -10.60 -24.35 -26.74
CA PHE A 61 -10.75 -24.68 -25.33
C PHE A 61 -9.98 -25.96 -24.95
N THR A 62 -8.87 -25.82 -24.23
CA THR A 62 -8.32 -26.90 -23.41
C THR A 62 -8.47 -26.51 -21.95
N TYR A 63 -9.52 -27.05 -21.33
CA TYR A 63 -9.73 -26.99 -19.89
C TYR A 63 -8.62 -27.77 -19.18
N LEU A 64 -7.60 -27.08 -18.70
CA LEU A 64 -6.67 -27.60 -17.69
C LEU A 64 -6.59 -26.61 -16.52
N ASN A 65 -7.39 -26.90 -15.50
CA ASN A 65 -7.27 -26.44 -14.11
C ASN A 65 -7.11 -24.92 -13.86
N GLY A 66 -8.19 -24.18 -14.11
CA GLY A 66 -8.85 -23.32 -13.10
C GLY A 66 -8.10 -22.17 -12.41
N LEU A 67 -6.84 -21.85 -12.75
CA LEU A 67 -6.09 -20.76 -12.11
C LEU A 67 -5.65 -19.74 -13.15
N GLN A 68 -6.51 -18.74 -13.40
CA GLN A 68 -6.09 -17.51 -14.06
C GLN A 68 -5.19 -16.73 -13.09
N GLN A 69 -3.87 -16.74 -13.34
CA GLN A 69 -2.94 -15.85 -12.68
C GLN A 69 -3.06 -14.46 -13.27
N ASN A 70 -3.79 -13.58 -12.57
CA ASN A 70 -3.83 -12.15 -12.91
C ASN A 70 -2.56 -11.48 -12.39
N HIS A 71 -1.65 -11.08 -13.28
CA HIS A 71 -0.50 -10.26 -12.92
C HIS A 71 -0.95 -8.83 -12.60
N VAL A 72 -0.80 -8.42 -11.35
CA VAL A 72 -1.08 -7.04 -10.90
C VAL A 72 0.24 -6.27 -10.82
N THR A 73 0.42 -5.29 -11.69
CA THR A 73 1.56 -4.37 -11.65
C THR A 73 1.16 -3.03 -11.05
N PHE A 74 1.91 -2.58 -10.03
CA PHE A 74 1.76 -1.23 -9.45
C PHE A 74 2.64 -0.24 -10.22
N ILE A 75 2.05 0.81 -10.77
CA ILE A 75 2.79 1.89 -11.47
C ILE A 75 2.91 3.08 -10.50
N THR A 76 4.14 3.59 -10.33
CA THR A 76 4.51 4.69 -9.41
C THR A 76 4.44 6.06 -10.05
#